data_AF-D3DZU3-F1
#
_entry.id   AF-D3DZU3-F1
#
_cell.length_a   1.000
_cell.length_b   1.000
_cell.length_c   1.000
_cell.angle_alpha   90.00
_cell.angle_beta   90.00
_cell.angle_gamma   90.00
#
_symmetry.space_group_name_H-M   'P 1'
#
loop_
_entity.id
_entity.type
_entity.pdbx_description
1 polymer ?
#
loop_
_entity_poly.entity_id
_entity_poly.type
_entity_poly.pdbx_seq_one_letter_code
_entity_poly.pdbx_strand_id
1 'polypeptide(L)'
;MNEIVTTTNENNVPVDVDYAIEEWKAYQRLTRELLDETDYQTHRGRKYKTKSAWQKYARAFNINTQIIDKEIVKNDKGIVIEAEYTVRATLPNGRFVESDGSCDRRESGKREMSNHSIKATAKTRATNRAISELIGAGDVSADELDPAFDKVQHSKTNHVIEAEVAEIIESPYDKNAGFETADKIEPVDEDPVCKNWVKTICKTIKAEGKPCLKGVLIQKARTIGTMTDEERNRLIEYIKTLPKGEVNLDD
;
A
#
# COMPACT_ATOMS: atom_id res chain seq x y z
N MET A 1 -54.90 -22.19 -19.70
CA MET A 1 -53.82 -22.99 -19.09
C MET A 1 -52.60 -22.10 -19.06
N ASN A 2 -52.22 -21.59 -17.88
CA ASN A 2 -51.02 -20.77 -17.75
C ASN A 2 -49.84 -21.70 -17.56
N GLU A 3 -48.89 -21.60 -18.48
CA GLU A 3 -47.63 -22.33 -18.47
C GLU A 3 -46.72 -21.64 -17.45
N ILE A 4 -46.36 -22.36 -16.38
CA ILE A 4 -45.40 -21.88 -15.39
C ILE A 4 -44.02 -22.06 -16.01
N VAL A 5 -43.45 -20.98 -16.52
CA VAL A 5 -42.05 -20.94 -16.95
C VAL A 5 -41.18 -20.91 -15.70
N THR A 6 -40.62 -22.07 -15.33
CA THR A 6 -39.58 -22.19 -14.32
C THR A 6 -38.27 -21.66 -14.89
N THR A 7 -37.93 -20.41 -14.60
CA THR A 7 -36.61 -19.87 -14.92
C THR A 7 -35.58 -20.52 -13.99
N THR A 8 -34.80 -21.48 -14.50
CA THR A 8 -33.60 -21.96 -13.84
C THR A 8 -32.57 -20.83 -13.81
N ASN A 9 -32.27 -20.35 -12.62
CA ASN A 9 -31.29 -19.30 -12.37
C ASN A 9 -29.88 -19.93 -12.53
N GLU A 10 -29.34 -19.95 -13.75
CA GLU A 10 -28.17 -20.77 -14.14
C GLU A 10 -26.79 -20.21 -13.75
N ASN A 11 -26.68 -19.11 -12.99
CA ASN A 11 -25.37 -18.52 -12.66
C ASN A 11 -25.07 -18.43 -11.16
N ASN A 12 -25.32 -19.50 -10.41
CA ASN A 12 -24.81 -19.60 -9.03
C ASN A 12 -23.46 -20.31 -9.05
N VAL A 13 -22.39 -19.60 -9.42
CA VAL A 13 -21.03 -20.08 -9.15
C VAL A 13 -20.78 -19.80 -7.66
N PRO A 14 -20.72 -20.82 -6.79
CA PRO A 14 -20.39 -20.58 -5.40
C PRO A 14 -18.98 -20.02 -5.33
N VAL A 15 -18.83 -18.83 -4.73
CA VAL A 15 -17.52 -18.28 -4.40
C VAL A 15 -16.89 -19.18 -3.36
N ASP A 16 -15.77 -19.80 -3.69
CA ASP A 16 -14.94 -20.50 -2.72
C ASP A 16 -14.24 -19.45 -1.84
N VAL A 17 -14.77 -19.28 -0.62
CA VAL A 17 -14.33 -18.25 0.31
C VAL A 17 -12.88 -18.49 0.76
N ASP A 18 -12.50 -19.74 0.99
CA ASP A 18 -11.16 -20.08 1.44
C ASP A 18 -10.14 -19.82 0.33
N TYR A 19 -10.49 -20.17 -0.91
CA TYR A 19 -9.68 -19.85 -2.08
C TYR A 19 -9.51 -18.33 -2.25
N ALA A 20 -10.60 -17.56 -2.15
CA ALA A 20 -10.55 -16.10 -2.28
C ALA A 20 -9.66 -15.45 -1.19
N ILE A 21 -9.70 -15.96 0.04
CA ILE A 21 -8.83 -15.50 1.14
C ILE A 21 -7.36 -15.80 0.83
N GLU A 22 -7.04 -16.99 0.31
CA GLU A 22 -5.67 -17.34 -0.05
C GLU A 22 -5.14 -16.53 -1.22
N GLU A 23 -5.95 -16.26 -2.25
CA GLU A 23 -5.59 -15.34 -3.35
C GLU A 23 -5.29 -13.93 -2.82
N TRP A 24 -6.11 -13.44 -1.88
CA TRP A 24 -5.89 -12.13 -1.27
C TRP A 24 -4.59 -12.08 -0.46
N LYS A 25 -4.31 -13.09 0.36
CA LYS A 25 -3.04 -13.19 1.09
C LYS A 25 -1.84 -13.27 0.14
N ALA A 26 -1.98 -13.99 -0.98
CA ALA A 26 -0.94 -14.05 -2.00
C ALA A 26 -0.68 -12.67 -2.62
N TYR A 27 -1.73 -11.89 -2.89
CA TYR A 27 -1.59 -10.49 -3.34
C TYR A 27 -0.87 -9.61 -2.31
N GLN A 28 -1.27 -9.67 -1.03
CA GLN A 28 -0.63 -8.89 0.04
C GLN A 28 0.85 -9.27 0.21
N ARG A 29 1.16 -10.56 0.17
CA ARG A 29 2.54 -11.05 0.22
C ARG A 29 3.34 -10.60 -0.99
N LEU A 30 2.81 -10.77 -2.20
CA LEU A 30 3.46 -10.32 -3.43
C LEU A 30 3.75 -8.83 -3.37
N THR A 31 2.79 -8.02 -2.96
CA THR A 31 2.95 -6.56 -2.82
C THR A 31 4.14 -6.18 -1.96
N ARG A 32 4.29 -6.85 -0.80
CA ARG A 32 5.40 -6.61 0.15
C ARG A 32 6.76 -7.07 -0.37
N GLU A 33 6.80 -8.14 -1.18
CA GLU A 33 8.06 -8.68 -1.71
C GLU A 33 8.46 -8.06 -3.06
N LEU A 34 7.49 -7.62 -3.86
CA LEU A 34 7.69 -7.11 -5.22
C LEU A 34 7.99 -5.60 -5.26
N LEU A 35 7.38 -4.83 -4.36
CA LEU A 35 7.50 -3.39 -4.34
C LEU A 35 8.56 -2.94 -3.32
N ASP A 36 9.35 -1.97 -3.72
CA ASP A 36 10.38 -1.33 -2.89
C ASP A 36 10.08 0.18 -2.73
N GLU A 37 10.88 0.91 -1.95
CA GLU A 37 10.64 2.34 -1.69
C GLU A 37 10.64 3.21 -2.96
N THR A 38 11.26 2.77 -4.06
CA THR A 38 11.26 3.52 -5.32
C THR A 38 9.92 3.44 -6.07
N ASP A 39 9.09 2.46 -5.71
CA ASP A 39 7.73 2.30 -6.25
C ASP A 39 6.69 3.16 -5.53
N TYR A 40 7.11 3.92 -4.52
CA TYR A 40 6.24 4.78 -3.75
C TYR A 40 6.66 6.24 -3.87
N GLN A 41 5.66 7.11 -3.95
CA GLN A 41 5.83 8.54 -3.76
C GLN A 41 5.10 8.95 -2.49
N THR A 42 5.82 9.59 -1.56
CA THR A 42 5.21 10.12 -0.34
C THR A 42 4.58 11.47 -0.62
N HIS A 43 3.32 11.63 -0.29
CA HIS A 43 2.60 12.90 -0.32
C HIS A 43 1.73 13.02 0.92
N ARG A 44 1.91 14.11 1.69
CA ARG A 44 1.21 14.35 2.98
C ARG A 44 1.30 13.17 3.96
N GLY A 45 2.47 12.55 4.06
CA GLY A 45 2.73 11.42 4.97
C GLY A 45 2.11 10.09 4.53
N ARG A 46 1.44 10.03 3.37
CA ARG A 46 0.92 8.79 2.78
C ARG A 46 1.76 8.38 1.58
N LYS A 47 1.97 7.07 1.41
CA LYS A 47 2.67 6.49 0.25
C LYS A 47 1.68 6.19 -0.85
N TYR A 48 1.98 6.65 -2.07
CA TYR A 48 1.20 6.38 -3.27
C TYR A 48 2.04 5.59 -4.25
N LYS A 49 1.43 4.55 -4.83
CA LYS A 49 2.09 3.70 -5.82
C LYS A 49 2.35 4.47 -7.10
N THR A 50 3.60 4.46 -7.56
CA THR A 50 4.01 5.10 -8.82
C THR A 50 3.72 4.19 -10.01
N LYS A 51 3.92 4.72 -11.22
CA LYS A 51 3.82 3.93 -12.46
C LYS A 51 4.62 2.63 -12.43
N SER A 52 5.81 2.60 -11.83
CA SER A 52 6.63 1.37 -11.79
C SER A 52 5.95 0.27 -10.98
N ALA A 53 5.31 0.63 -9.87
CA ALA A 53 4.54 -0.30 -9.03
C ALA A 53 3.44 -0.99 -9.85
N TRP A 54 2.63 -0.20 -10.56
CA TRP A 54 1.53 -0.70 -11.38
C TRP A 54 2.02 -1.57 -12.54
N GLN A 55 3.15 -1.23 -13.14
CA GLN A 55 3.78 -2.05 -14.18
C GLN A 55 4.34 -3.38 -13.63
N LYS A 56 4.91 -3.37 -12.42
CA LYS A 56 5.34 -4.59 -11.72
C LYS A 56 4.14 -5.51 -11.46
N TYR A 57 3.00 -4.97 -11.02
CA TYR A 57 1.77 -5.76 -10.86
C TYR A 57 1.25 -6.31 -12.17
N ALA A 58 1.19 -5.50 -13.23
CA ALA A 58 0.76 -6.01 -14.53
C ALA A 58 1.62 -7.18 -15.01
N ARG A 59 2.93 -7.12 -14.76
CA ARG A 59 3.84 -8.22 -15.07
C ARG A 59 3.61 -9.44 -14.19
N ALA A 60 3.43 -9.27 -12.88
CA ALA A 60 3.26 -10.37 -11.94
C ALA A 60 1.92 -11.12 -12.13
N PHE A 61 0.85 -10.39 -12.41
CA PHE A 61 -0.49 -10.93 -12.62
C PHE A 61 -0.80 -11.27 -14.08
N ASN A 62 0.16 -11.11 -14.99
CA ASN A 62 -0.02 -11.30 -16.44
C ASN A 62 -1.19 -10.49 -17.02
N ILE A 63 -1.32 -9.24 -16.56
CA ILE A 63 -2.36 -8.31 -17.01
C ILE A 63 -1.94 -7.69 -18.34
N ASN A 64 -2.78 -7.83 -19.34
CA ASN A 64 -2.65 -7.10 -20.59
C ASN A 64 -3.43 -5.79 -20.50
N THR A 65 -2.89 -4.71 -21.09
CA THR A 65 -3.57 -3.41 -21.17
C THR A 65 -3.75 -2.99 -22.62
N GLN A 66 -4.91 -2.42 -22.93
CA GLN A 66 -5.27 -1.95 -24.27
C GLN A 66 -5.92 -0.58 -24.18
N ILE A 67 -5.49 0.37 -25.03
CA ILE A 67 -6.20 1.64 -25.19
C ILE A 67 -7.46 1.36 -26.01
N ILE A 68 -8.61 1.60 -25.42
CA ILE A 68 -9.93 1.43 -26.04
C ILE A 68 -10.34 2.72 -26.74
N ASP A 69 -10.15 3.84 -26.06
CA ASP A 69 -10.47 5.15 -26.60
C ASP A 69 -9.44 6.21 -26.17
N LYS A 70 -9.36 7.28 -26.94
CA LYS A 70 -8.54 8.46 -26.61
C LYS A 70 -9.17 9.73 -27.19
N GLU A 71 -9.25 10.75 -26.37
CA GLU A 71 -9.63 12.10 -26.78
C GLU A 71 -8.49 13.08 -26.48
N ILE A 72 -8.18 13.96 -27.43
CA ILE A 72 -7.11 14.95 -27.28
C ILE A 72 -7.60 16.30 -27.78
N VAL A 73 -7.86 17.20 -26.84
CA VAL A 73 -8.29 18.57 -27.13
C VAL A 73 -7.06 19.45 -27.33
N LYS A 74 -7.01 20.13 -28.48
CA LYS A 74 -5.96 21.10 -28.82
C LYS A 74 -6.56 22.47 -29.03
N ASN A 75 -5.81 23.51 -28.71
CA ASN A 75 -6.16 24.88 -29.11
C ASN A 75 -5.75 25.18 -30.56
N ASP A 76 -6.11 26.36 -31.04
CA ASP A 76 -5.81 26.84 -32.39
C ASP A 76 -4.32 26.89 -32.73
N LYS A 77 -3.46 26.91 -31.70
CA LYS A 77 -1.99 26.89 -31.83
C LYS A 77 -1.40 25.47 -31.80
N GLY A 78 -2.25 24.45 -31.80
CA GLY A 78 -1.84 23.04 -31.73
C GLY A 78 -1.33 22.57 -30.37
N ILE A 79 -1.52 23.37 -29.31
CA ILE A 79 -1.14 23.02 -27.94
C ILE A 79 -2.23 22.13 -27.35
N VAL A 80 -1.85 20.99 -26.78
CA VAL A 80 -2.76 20.06 -26.10
C VAL A 80 -3.20 20.70 -24.80
N ILE A 81 -4.49 20.98 -24.68
CA ILE A 81 -5.12 21.54 -23.48
C ILE A 81 -5.54 20.41 -22.56
N GLU A 82 -6.11 19.35 -23.12
CA GLU A 82 -6.65 18.22 -22.37
C GLU A 82 -6.41 16.94 -23.16
N ALA A 83 -6.15 15.86 -22.44
CA ALA A 83 -6.09 14.52 -23.00
C ALA A 83 -6.83 13.56 -22.08
N GLU A 84 -7.64 12.69 -22.65
CA GLU A 84 -8.36 11.63 -21.97
C GLU A 84 -8.07 10.30 -22.66
N TYR A 85 -7.91 9.25 -21.86
CA TYR A 85 -7.68 7.89 -22.33
C TYR A 85 -8.60 6.94 -21.58
N THR A 86 -9.22 6.02 -22.31
CA THR A 86 -9.89 4.85 -21.74
C THR A 86 -9.04 3.62 -21.99
N VAL A 87 -8.68 2.91 -20.93
CA VAL A 87 -7.81 1.72 -20.98
C VAL A 87 -8.54 0.52 -20.40
N ARG A 88 -8.50 -0.59 -21.14
CA ARG A 88 -8.93 -1.91 -20.66
C ARG A 88 -7.74 -2.66 -20.10
N ALA A 89 -7.85 -3.17 -18.89
CA ALA A 89 -6.96 -4.16 -18.31
C ALA A 89 -7.64 -5.54 -18.36
N THR A 90 -6.90 -6.61 -18.70
CA THR A 90 -7.46 -7.97 -18.87
C THR A 90 -6.54 -9.02 -18.26
N LEU A 91 -7.10 -9.90 -17.44
CA LEU A 91 -6.43 -11.07 -16.86
C LEU A 91 -6.46 -12.27 -17.84
N PRO A 92 -5.57 -13.26 -17.67
CA PRO A 92 -5.54 -14.46 -18.51
C PRO A 92 -6.85 -15.28 -18.48
N ASN A 93 -7.62 -15.17 -17.40
CA ASN A 93 -8.92 -15.82 -17.27
C ASN A 93 -10.06 -15.10 -18.03
N GLY A 94 -9.75 -14.00 -18.74
CA GLY A 94 -10.71 -13.22 -19.51
C GLY A 94 -11.44 -12.13 -18.71
N ARG A 95 -11.27 -12.04 -17.39
CA ARG A 95 -11.80 -10.92 -16.59
C ARG A 95 -11.13 -9.63 -17.05
N PHE A 96 -11.93 -8.59 -17.24
CA PHE A 96 -11.42 -7.28 -17.63
C PHE A 96 -12.14 -6.15 -16.88
N VAL A 97 -11.48 -5.00 -16.82
CA VAL A 97 -12.03 -3.73 -16.35
C VAL A 97 -11.57 -2.64 -17.32
N GLU A 98 -12.43 -1.65 -17.55
CA GLU A 98 -12.12 -0.43 -18.30
C GLU A 98 -12.13 0.75 -17.34
N SER A 99 -11.12 1.60 -17.42
CA SER A 99 -11.02 2.80 -16.59
C SER A 99 -10.45 3.96 -17.39
N ASP A 100 -10.83 5.16 -16.99
CA ASP A 100 -10.50 6.41 -17.65
C ASP A 100 -9.38 7.18 -16.91
N GLY A 101 -8.70 8.04 -17.64
CA GLY A 101 -7.71 8.94 -17.09
C GLY A 101 -7.54 10.16 -17.95
N SER A 102 -7.73 11.33 -17.33
CA SER A 102 -7.58 12.62 -17.97
C SER A 102 -6.36 13.37 -17.43
N CYS A 103 -5.84 14.28 -18.24
CA CYS A 103 -4.88 15.28 -17.80
C CYS A 103 -5.15 16.61 -18.51
N ASP A 104 -5.40 17.65 -17.72
CA ASP A 104 -5.60 19.01 -18.18
C ASP A 104 -4.34 19.85 -17.92
N ARG A 105 -3.93 20.64 -18.91
CA ARG A 105 -2.80 21.58 -18.82
C ARG A 105 -3.02 22.66 -17.76
N ARG A 106 -4.27 22.91 -17.37
CA ARG A 106 -4.67 23.84 -16.30
C ARG A 106 -4.44 23.25 -14.90
N GLU A 107 -4.25 21.94 -14.78
CA GLU A 107 -3.82 21.33 -13.52
C GLU A 107 -2.52 21.96 -13.03
N SER A 108 -2.35 21.97 -11.72
CA SER A 108 -1.17 22.54 -11.09
C SER A 108 0.12 21.89 -11.60
N GLY A 109 1.12 22.72 -11.89
CA GLY A 109 2.42 22.26 -12.37
C GLY A 109 2.40 21.69 -13.80
N LYS A 110 1.24 21.67 -14.48
CA LYS A 110 1.09 21.11 -15.83
C LYS A 110 1.10 22.18 -16.93
N ARG A 111 0.96 23.48 -16.59
CA ARG A 111 0.88 24.59 -17.56
C ARG A 111 2.05 24.63 -18.56
N GLU A 112 3.26 24.41 -18.06
CA GLU A 112 4.51 24.47 -18.84
C GLU A 112 4.92 23.12 -19.45
N MET A 113 4.14 22.05 -19.23
CA MET A 113 4.49 20.73 -19.76
C MET A 113 4.41 20.67 -21.28
N SER A 114 5.18 19.79 -21.88
CA SER A 114 5.07 19.50 -23.31
C SER A 114 3.73 18.83 -23.65
N ASN A 115 3.31 18.91 -24.92
CA ASN A 115 2.11 18.20 -25.40
C ASN A 115 2.20 16.68 -25.21
N HIS A 116 3.39 16.09 -25.31
CA HIS A 116 3.56 14.65 -25.13
C HIS A 116 3.42 14.26 -23.65
N SER A 117 3.86 15.12 -22.72
CA SER A 117 3.77 14.81 -21.30
C SER A 117 2.34 14.88 -20.75
N ILE A 118 1.50 15.80 -21.24
CA ILE A 118 0.06 15.82 -20.91
C ILE A 118 -0.61 14.50 -21.32
N LYS A 119 -0.43 14.09 -22.58
CA LYS A 119 -0.95 12.81 -23.09
C LYS A 119 -0.41 11.61 -22.33
N ALA A 120 0.89 11.61 -22.01
CA ALA A 120 1.52 10.52 -21.27
C ALA A 120 0.99 10.42 -19.84
N THR A 121 0.71 11.56 -19.18
CA THR A 121 0.12 11.61 -17.84
C THR A 121 -1.29 11.02 -17.87
N ALA A 122 -2.15 11.49 -18.78
CA ALA A 122 -3.51 10.97 -18.94
C ALA A 122 -3.53 9.45 -19.20
N LYS A 123 -2.73 8.98 -20.16
CA LYS A 123 -2.57 7.54 -20.43
C LYS A 123 -2.11 6.76 -19.19
N THR A 124 -1.15 7.30 -18.44
CA THR A 124 -0.59 6.62 -17.26
C THR A 124 -1.65 6.51 -16.16
N ARG A 125 -2.42 7.58 -15.90
CA ARG A 125 -3.55 7.55 -14.95
C ARG A 125 -4.58 6.48 -15.34
N ALA A 126 -5.05 6.48 -16.59
CA ALA A 126 -6.01 5.49 -17.08
C ALA A 126 -5.48 4.06 -16.92
N THR A 127 -4.21 3.83 -17.26
CA THR A 127 -3.58 2.51 -17.17
C THR A 127 -3.46 2.05 -15.71
N ASN A 128 -3.01 2.92 -14.82
CA ASN A 128 -2.82 2.58 -13.40
C ASN A 128 -4.16 2.30 -12.72
N ARG A 129 -5.20 3.08 -13.02
CA ARG A 129 -6.56 2.83 -12.52
C ARG A 129 -7.14 1.53 -13.02
N ALA A 130 -7.04 1.25 -14.32
CA ALA A 130 -7.52 -0.01 -14.88
C ALA A 130 -6.84 -1.23 -14.23
N ILE A 131 -5.53 -1.16 -13.94
CA ILE A 131 -4.80 -2.21 -13.22
C ILE A 131 -5.27 -2.30 -11.76
N SER A 132 -5.37 -1.16 -11.05
CA SER A 132 -5.79 -1.07 -9.65
C SER A 132 -7.18 -1.64 -9.42
N GLU A 133 -8.14 -1.26 -10.27
CA GLU A 133 -9.52 -1.75 -10.22
C GLU A 133 -9.61 -3.25 -10.56
N LEU A 134 -8.84 -3.72 -11.54
CA LEU A 134 -8.86 -5.14 -11.94
C LEU A 134 -8.36 -6.06 -10.83
N ILE A 135 -7.33 -5.65 -10.07
CA ILE A 135 -6.79 -6.43 -8.94
C ILE A 135 -7.53 -6.16 -7.62
N GLY A 136 -8.46 -5.20 -7.60
CA GLY A 136 -9.22 -4.84 -6.41
C GLY A 136 -8.42 -4.08 -5.35
N ALA A 137 -7.35 -3.37 -5.73
CA ALA A 137 -6.53 -2.61 -4.80
C ALA A 137 -7.19 -1.30 -4.35
N GLY A 138 -7.99 -0.66 -5.21
CA GLY A 138 -8.72 0.57 -4.89
C GLY A 138 -7.86 1.79 -4.58
N ASP A 139 -6.54 1.73 -4.82
CA ASP A 139 -5.60 2.82 -4.50
C ASP A 139 -5.56 3.90 -5.60
N VAL A 140 -5.40 5.14 -5.15
CA VAL A 140 -5.06 6.29 -6.01
C VAL A 140 -3.58 6.24 -6.38
N SER A 141 -3.27 6.43 -7.66
CA SER A 141 -1.88 6.45 -8.15
C SER A 141 -1.19 7.77 -7.84
N ALA A 142 0.14 7.74 -7.65
CA ALA A 142 0.95 8.95 -7.42
C ALA A 142 0.81 10.00 -8.54
N ASP A 143 0.61 9.54 -9.78
CA ASP A 143 0.40 10.40 -10.96
C ASP A 143 -0.89 11.26 -10.89
N GLU A 144 -1.80 10.98 -9.96
CA GLU A 144 -3.07 11.70 -9.74
C GLU A 144 -2.96 12.81 -8.69
N LEU A 145 -1.81 12.94 -8.04
CA LEU A 145 -1.60 13.93 -7.00
C LEU A 145 -1.28 15.30 -7.60
N ASP A 146 -1.88 16.34 -7.02
CA ASP A 146 -1.64 17.73 -7.42
C ASP A 146 -0.39 18.30 -6.71
N PRO A 147 0.64 18.74 -7.47
CA PRO A 147 1.89 19.25 -6.90
C PRO A 147 1.81 20.68 -6.31
N ALA A 148 0.74 21.47 -6.51
CA ALA A 148 0.60 22.80 -5.87
C ALA A 148 0.24 22.71 -4.39
N PHE A 149 -0.39 21.61 -3.97
CA PHE A 149 -0.90 21.51 -2.61
C PHE A 149 0.20 21.38 -1.55
N ASP A 150 1.45 21.10 -1.93
CA ASP A 150 2.60 21.04 -1.02
C ASP A 150 3.30 22.41 -0.84
N LYS A 151 3.08 23.38 -1.75
CA LYS A 151 3.77 24.69 -1.71
C LYS A 151 3.25 25.64 -0.62
N VAL A 152 2.06 25.41 -0.07
CA VAL A 152 1.44 26.29 0.94
C VAL A 152 1.95 26.00 2.36
N GLN A 153 2.41 24.78 2.64
CA GLN A 153 2.86 24.42 3.99
C GLN A 153 4.34 24.73 4.24
N HIS A 154 5.24 24.56 3.25
CA HIS A 154 6.68 24.80 3.47
C HIS A 154 7.03 26.23 3.95
N SER A 155 6.24 27.26 3.59
CA SER A 155 6.49 28.63 4.06
C SER A 155 5.90 28.95 5.43
N LYS A 156 4.89 28.19 5.90
CA LYS A 156 4.26 28.40 7.22
C LYS A 156 4.85 27.47 8.28
N THR A 157 5.26 26.26 7.89
CA THR A 157 5.77 25.22 8.78
C THR A 157 7.08 25.63 9.47
N ASN A 158 7.99 26.36 8.81
CA ASN A 158 9.25 26.78 9.43
C ASN A 158 9.10 27.79 10.57
N HIS A 159 8.01 28.57 10.63
CA HIS A 159 7.82 29.60 11.67
C HIS A 159 7.01 29.11 12.87
N VAL A 160 6.30 27.99 12.73
CA VAL A 160 5.43 27.43 13.78
C VAL A 160 6.15 26.35 14.59
N ILE A 161 7.09 25.60 13.99
CA ILE A 161 7.80 24.49 14.66
C ILE A 161 8.56 24.92 15.92
N GLU A 162 9.17 26.11 15.96
CA GLU A 162 9.93 26.54 17.16
C GLU A 162 9.03 26.91 18.36
N ALA A 163 7.74 27.22 18.12
CA ALA A 163 6.80 27.60 19.18
C ALA A 163 5.94 26.42 19.67
N GLU A 164 5.55 25.49 18.79
CA GLU A 164 4.61 24.39 19.11
C GLU A 164 5.26 23.19 19.84
N VAL A 165 6.58 22.99 19.72
CA VAL A 165 7.30 21.89 20.39
C VAL A 165 7.32 22.05 21.92
N ALA A 166 7.08 23.27 22.43
CA ALA A 166 7.05 23.53 23.87
C ALA A 166 5.69 23.21 24.53
N GLU A 167 4.59 23.09 23.79
CA GLU A 167 3.23 23.13 24.37
C GLU A 167 2.44 21.80 24.26
N ILE A 168 2.84 20.85 23.39
CA ILE A 168 2.10 19.58 23.15
C ILE A 168 2.53 18.46 24.13
N ILE A 169 2.86 18.80 25.39
CA ILE A 169 3.11 17.80 26.45
C ILE A 169 1.82 17.38 27.17
N GLU A 170 0.71 18.12 27.06
CA GLU A 170 -0.53 17.74 27.75
C GLU A 170 -1.79 18.15 26.97
N SER A 171 -2.50 17.20 26.32
CA SER A 171 -3.98 17.18 26.26
C SER A 171 -4.53 16.09 25.30
N PRO A 172 -5.62 15.36 25.63
CA PRO A 172 -6.12 14.21 24.86
C PRO A 172 -7.17 14.61 23.82
N TYR A 173 -7.11 14.02 22.61
CA TYR A 173 -8.15 14.18 21.57
C TYR A 173 -8.80 12.85 21.18
N ASP A 174 -10.12 12.92 21.01
CA ASP A 174 -11.11 11.83 20.92
C ASP A 174 -11.14 11.14 19.54
N LYS A 175 -11.37 9.81 19.55
CA LYS A 175 -11.18 8.83 18.47
C LYS A 175 -12.45 8.53 17.65
N ASN A 176 -13.55 9.26 17.79
CA ASN A 176 -14.86 8.85 17.26
C ASN A 176 -15.50 9.75 16.18
N ALA A 177 -14.72 10.28 15.23
CA ALA A 177 -15.27 10.89 14.01
C ALA A 177 -14.67 10.22 12.77
N GLY A 178 -15.39 9.23 12.24
CA GLY A 178 -14.89 8.29 11.23
C GLY A 178 -14.86 8.78 9.78
N PHE A 179 -13.96 8.17 9.01
CA PHE A 179 -14.17 7.73 7.63
C PHE A 179 -13.18 6.57 7.39
N GLU A 180 -13.67 5.32 7.39
CA GLU A 180 -12.85 4.13 7.22
C GLU A 180 -12.87 3.67 5.76
N THR A 181 -11.76 3.94 5.06
CA THR A 181 -11.36 3.18 3.86
C THR A 181 -10.46 2.04 4.32
N ALA A 182 -10.74 0.84 3.83
CA ALA A 182 -10.04 -0.40 4.19
C ALA A 182 -8.56 -0.34 3.80
N ASP A 183 -7.74 0.05 4.77
CA ASP A 183 -6.51 -0.61 5.20
C ASP A 183 -5.74 0.42 6.05
N LYS A 184 -6.08 0.45 7.35
CA LYS A 184 -5.05 0.78 8.33
C LYS A 184 -4.02 -0.34 8.20
N ILE A 185 -2.98 -0.13 7.41
CA ILE A 185 -1.71 -0.77 7.70
C ILE A 185 -1.35 -0.21 9.07
N GLU A 186 -1.73 -0.93 10.12
CA GLU A 186 -1.14 -0.68 11.42
C GLU A 186 0.37 -0.74 11.21
N PRO A 187 1.14 0.23 11.74
CA PRO A 187 2.57 0.03 11.83
C PRO A 187 2.76 -1.18 12.73
N VAL A 188 2.90 -2.36 12.13
CA VAL A 188 3.39 -3.53 12.82
C VAL A 188 4.85 -3.23 13.07
N ASP A 189 5.09 -2.54 14.17
CA ASP A 189 6.40 -2.33 14.80
C ASP A 189 6.89 -3.65 15.42
N GLU A 190 6.53 -4.79 14.81
CA GLU A 190 6.97 -6.12 15.20
C GLU A 190 7.82 -6.68 14.09
N ASP A 191 9.12 -6.70 14.32
CA ASP A 191 10.05 -7.49 13.54
C ASP A 191 9.69 -8.99 13.66
N PRO A 192 9.09 -9.62 12.63
CA PRO A 192 8.56 -10.97 12.74
C PRO A 192 9.67 -12.00 12.94
N VAL A 193 10.90 -11.70 12.48
CA VAL A 193 12.07 -12.55 12.68
C VAL A 193 12.49 -12.52 14.14
N CYS A 194 12.59 -11.33 14.73
CA CYS A 194 12.93 -11.21 16.14
C CYS A 194 11.85 -11.78 17.05
N LYS A 195 10.56 -11.58 16.73
CA LYS A 195 9.42 -12.18 17.46
C LYS A 195 9.52 -13.71 17.49
N ASN A 196 9.81 -14.34 16.35
CA ASN A 196 9.98 -15.80 16.26
C ASN A 196 11.18 -16.32 17.07
N TRP A 197 12.29 -15.57 17.07
CA TRP A 197 13.44 -15.89 17.92
C TRP A 197 13.08 -15.80 19.41
N VAL A 198 12.39 -14.75 19.84
CA VAL A 198 11.96 -14.61 21.25
C VAL A 198 10.99 -15.74 21.64
N LYS A 199 10.02 -16.11 20.79
CA LYS A 199 9.14 -17.27 21.01
C LYS A 199 9.95 -18.56 21.20
N THR A 200 10.94 -18.81 20.35
CA THR A 200 11.82 -19.99 20.44
C THR A 200 12.62 -20.00 21.74
N ILE A 201 13.23 -18.88 22.10
CA ILE A 201 14.03 -18.75 23.32
C ILE A 201 13.15 -18.91 24.57
N CYS A 202 11.96 -18.29 24.60
CA CYS A 202 11.02 -18.46 25.71
C CYS A 202 10.57 -19.91 25.88
N LYS A 203 10.30 -20.65 24.80
CA LYS A 203 9.98 -22.09 24.88
C LYS A 203 11.12 -22.88 25.54
N THR A 204 12.37 -22.61 25.17
CA THR A 204 13.54 -23.23 25.78
C THR A 204 13.72 -22.84 27.25
N ILE A 205 13.47 -21.57 27.62
CA ILE A 205 13.55 -21.10 29.02
C ILE A 205 12.45 -21.73 29.88
N LYS A 206 11.21 -21.79 29.38
CA LYS A 206 10.07 -22.42 30.05
C LYS A 206 10.29 -23.93 30.23
N ALA A 207 10.88 -24.60 29.24
CA ALA A 207 11.26 -26.02 29.34
C ALA A 207 12.34 -26.29 30.42
N GLU A 208 13.18 -25.30 30.73
CA GLU A 208 14.14 -25.34 31.84
C GLU A 208 13.54 -24.95 33.20
N GLY A 209 12.22 -24.71 33.28
CA GLY A 209 11.52 -24.34 34.51
C GLY A 209 11.82 -22.93 35.01
N LYS A 210 12.32 -22.04 34.14
CA LYS A 210 12.67 -20.64 34.48
C LYS A 210 11.64 -19.67 33.90
N PRO A 211 11.42 -18.50 34.55
CA PRO A 211 10.54 -17.46 34.01
C PRO A 211 11.18 -16.76 32.80
N CYS A 212 10.38 -16.45 31.77
CA CYS A 212 10.89 -15.78 30.56
C CYS A 212 11.07 -14.27 30.80
N LEU A 213 12.10 -13.89 31.55
CA LEU A 213 12.42 -12.50 31.84
C LEU A 213 13.33 -11.89 30.76
N LYS A 214 13.18 -10.60 30.51
CA LYS A 214 13.99 -9.81 29.56
C LYS A 214 15.50 -9.99 29.70
N GLY A 215 16.00 -10.00 30.94
CA GLY A 215 17.43 -10.23 31.21
C GLY A 215 17.89 -11.64 30.84
N VAL A 216 17.03 -12.64 31.03
CA VAL A 216 17.30 -14.06 30.69
C VAL A 216 17.26 -14.26 29.17
N LEU A 217 16.34 -13.59 28.48
CA LEU A 217 16.26 -13.56 27.02
C LEU A 217 17.54 -12.99 26.39
N ILE A 218 18.05 -11.86 26.89
CA ILE A 218 19.29 -11.24 26.40
C ILE A 218 20.50 -12.16 26.62
N GLN A 219 20.57 -12.83 27.78
CA GLN A 219 21.64 -13.79 28.07
C GLN A 219 21.61 -14.97 27.10
N LYS A 220 20.43 -15.55 26.84
CA LYS A 220 20.30 -16.65 25.87
C LYS A 220 20.56 -16.22 24.44
N ALA A 221 20.07 -15.04 24.01
CA ALA A 221 20.31 -14.50 22.68
C ALA A 221 21.81 -14.35 22.38
N ARG A 222 22.63 -14.03 23.39
CA ARG A 222 24.10 -13.94 23.25
C ARG A 222 24.80 -15.28 23.08
N THR A 223 24.17 -16.38 23.49
CA THR A 223 24.75 -17.73 23.46
C THR A 223 24.32 -18.57 22.25
N ILE A 224 23.42 -18.08 21.40
CA ILE A 224 22.96 -18.80 20.21
C ILE A 224 24.05 -18.77 19.15
N GLY A 225 24.73 -19.91 18.96
CA GLY A 225 25.83 -20.06 18.01
C GLY A 225 25.42 -20.07 16.54
N THR A 226 24.13 -20.17 16.22
CA THR A 226 23.61 -20.20 14.85
C THR A 226 23.29 -18.83 14.26
N MET A 227 23.40 -17.75 15.05
CA MET A 227 23.09 -16.38 14.62
C MET A 227 24.36 -15.57 14.31
N THR A 228 24.30 -14.78 13.23
CA THR A 228 25.32 -13.76 12.93
C THR A 228 25.31 -12.64 13.98
N ASP A 229 26.41 -11.87 14.06
CA ASP A 229 26.52 -10.78 15.02
C ASP A 229 25.51 -9.65 14.76
N GLU A 230 25.15 -9.40 13.50
CA GLU A 230 24.12 -8.43 13.10
C GLU A 230 22.72 -8.85 13.55
N GLU A 231 22.34 -10.11 13.30
CA GLU A 231 21.05 -10.66 13.74
C GLU A 231 20.93 -10.68 15.27
N ARG A 232 22.04 -10.96 15.95
CA ARG A 232 22.10 -10.96 17.41
C ARG A 232 21.88 -9.57 17.98
N ASN A 233 22.53 -8.55 17.41
CA ASN A 233 22.36 -7.17 17.84
C ASN A 233 20.93 -6.66 17.60
N ARG A 234 20.37 -6.99 16.45
CA ARG A 234 18.98 -6.68 16.09
C ARG A 234 17.98 -7.32 17.05
N LEU A 235 18.16 -8.59 17.40
CA LEU A 235 17.33 -9.30 18.37
C LEU A 235 17.44 -8.70 19.78
N ILE A 236 18.64 -8.27 20.19
CA ILE A 236 18.83 -7.64 21.50
C ILE A 236 18.11 -6.30 21.58
N GLU A 237 18.18 -5.46 20.54
CA GLU A 237 17.42 -4.21 20.47
C GLU A 237 15.92 -4.46 20.49
N TYR A 238 15.44 -5.47 19.77
CA TYR A 238 14.03 -5.89 19.83
C TYR A 238 13.62 -6.35 21.24
N ILE A 239 14.43 -7.16 21.93
CA ILE A 239 14.12 -7.56 23.31
C ILE A 239 14.08 -6.33 24.24
N LYS A 240 14.85 -5.27 23.96
CA LYS A 240 14.80 -4.00 24.71
C LYS A 240 13.50 -3.22 24.53
N THR A 241 12.74 -3.42 23.45
CA THR A 241 11.43 -2.78 23.28
C THR A 241 10.30 -3.53 24.00
N LEU A 242 10.50 -4.80 24.37
CA LEU A 242 9.49 -5.60 25.08
C LEU A 242 9.14 -5.03 26.47
N PRO A 243 7.88 -5.20 26.93
CA PRO A 243 7.39 -4.69 28.20
C PRO A 243 8.18 -5.25 29.40
N LYS A 244 8.19 -4.49 30.50
CA LYS A 244 8.84 -4.93 31.75
C LYS A 244 7.99 -6.00 32.42
N GLY A 245 8.56 -7.19 32.63
CA GLY A 245 7.88 -8.31 33.27
C GLY A 245 8.26 -9.64 32.63
N GLU A 246 7.44 -10.67 32.88
CA GLU A 246 7.54 -11.93 32.17
C GLU A 246 7.01 -11.76 30.73
N VAL A 247 7.83 -12.16 29.77
CA VAL A 247 7.50 -12.08 28.34
C VAL A 247 6.70 -13.33 27.97
N ASN A 248 5.42 -13.13 27.64
CA ASN A 248 4.54 -14.17 27.14
C ASN A 248 4.15 -13.83 25.70
N LEU A 249 4.59 -14.65 24.74
CA LEU A 249 4.34 -14.45 23.30
C LEU A 249 3.50 -15.60 22.73
N ASP A 250 2.66 -16.20 23.56
CA ASP A 250 1.77 -17.31 23.16
C ASP A 250 0.45 -16.84 22.52
N ASP A 251 0.31 -15.52 22.27
CA ASP A 251 -0.69 -14.93 21.37
C ASP A 251 -0.13 -14.76 19.93
#